data_AF-A0A8T4V125-F1
#
_entry.id   AF-A0A8T4V125-F1
#
_cell.length_a   1.000
_cell.length_b   1.000
_cell.length_c   1.000
_cell.angle_alpha   90.00
_cell.angle_beta   90.00
_cell.angle_gamma   90.00
#
_symmetry.space_group_name_H-M   'P 1'
#
loop_
_entity.id
_entity.type
_entity.pdbx_description
1 polymer ?
#
loop_
_entity_poly.entity_id
_entity_poly.type
_entity_poly.pdbx_seq_one_letter_code
_entity_poly.pdbx_strand_id
1 'polypeptide(L)'
;MDVLAHFLWINALFYKRKKAWLAGLFGILPDVVAFGPMLILYFFIDGVKFGKPDYIPGFVQALYNLSHSLVIFLGVIFGIYFLTKKFYWYLTGWGLHILMDIPTHARDFFPTHFLYPLSDVTFNGYSWGQKDFMVVNWLLLAVVYLMLLIRVRRKKIK
;
A
#
# COMPACT_ATOMS: atom_id res chain seq x y z
N MET A 1 -6.35 2.32 2.39
CA MET A 1 -7.19 1.08 2.43
C MET A 1 -6.43 -0.02 3.18
N ASP A 2 -7.00 -1.21 3.42
CA ASP A 2 -6.24 -2.25 4.14
C ASP A 2 -5.08 -2.83 3.31
N VAL A 3 -4.10 -3.44 4.00
CA VAL A 3 -2.88 -4.00 3.40
C VAL A 3 -3.19 -4.98 2.26
N LEU A 4 -4.20 -5.83 2.42
CA LEU A 4 -4.54 -6.82 1.39
C LEU A 4 -5.17 -6.14 0.18
N ALA A 5 -6.01 -5.13 0.38
CA ALA A 5 -6.58 -4.34 -0.70
C ALA A 5 -5.49 -3.65 -1.54
N HIS A 6 -4.44 -3.10 -0.93
CA HIS A 6 -3.29 -2.54 -1.65
C HIS A 6 -2.64 -3.58 -2.58
N PHE A 7 -2.36 -4.78 -2.06
CA PHE A 7 -1.81 -5.88 -2.87
C PHE A 7 -2.72 -6.18 -4.07
N LEU A 8 -4.01 -6.34 -3.82
CA LEU A 8 -4.98 -6.79 -4.82
C LEU A 8 -5.21 -5.74 -5.91
N TRP A 9 -5.38 -4.46 -5.56
CA TRP A 9 -5.55 -3.40 -6.55
C TRP A 9 -4.33 -3.27 -7.46
N ILE A 10 -3.12 -3.26 -6.89
CA ILE A 10 -1.89 -3.13 -7.67
C ILE A 10 -1.66 -4.39 -8.52
N ASN A 11 -1.90 -5.58 -7.98
CA ASN A 11 -1.81 -6.82 -8.73
C ASN A 11 -2.79 -6.85 -9.91
N ALA A 12 -4.04 -6.45 -9.68
CA ALA A 12 -5.07 -6.35 -10.71
C ALA A 12 -4.71 -5.31 -11.77
N LEU A 13 -4.17 -4.16 -11.41
CA LEU A 13 -3.71 -3.14 -12.36
C LEU A 13 -2.67 -3.70 -13.34
N PHE A 14 -1.74 -4.52 -12.83
CA PHE A 14 -0.67 -5.11 -13.63
C PHE A 14 -0.96 -6.53 -14.12
N TYR A 15 -2.22 -7.00 -14.13
CA TYR A 15 -2.58 -8.41 -14.39
C TYR A 15 -2.02 -9.01 -15.69
N LYS A 16 -1.72 -8.18 -16.70
CA LYS A 16 -1.13 -8.62 -17.99
C LYS A 16 0.39 -8.85 -17.92
N ARG A 17 1.08 -8.29 -16.91
CA ARG A 17 2.53 -8.39 -16.79
C ARG A 17 2.90 -9.69 -16.09
N LYS A 18 3.95 -10.36 -16.59
CA LYS A 18 4.58 -11.48 -15.88
C LYS A 18 5.04 -10.98 -14.50
N LYS A 19 4.76 -11.76 -13.46
CA LYS A 19 5.08 -11.42 -12.06
C LYS A 19 4.37 -10.13 -11.54
N ALA A 20 3.13 -9.87 -11.97
CA ALA A 20 2.27 -8.82 -11.39
C ALA A 20 2.20 -8.84 -9.85
N TRP A 21 2.31 -10.02 -9.25
CA TRP A 21 2.32 -10.20 -7.79
C TRP A 21 3.51 -9.49 -7.12
N LEU A 22 4.66 -9.32 -7.80
CA LEU A 22 5.78 -8.56 -7.26
C LEU A 22 5.39 -7.09 -7.07
N ALA A 23 4.68 -6.49 -8.02
CA ALA A 23 4.20 -5.13 -7.86
C ALA A 23 3.21 -5.03 -6.68
N GLY A 24 2.33 -6.03 -6.51
CA GLY A 24 1.48 -6.13 -5.33
C GLY A 24 2.27 -6.20 -4.02
N LEU A 25 3.36 -6.98 -3.97
CA LEU A 25 4.23 -7.07 -2.78
C LEU A 25 4.94 -5.75 -2.47
N PHE A 26 5.45 -5.06 -3.48
CA PHE A 26 5.99 -3.70 -3.29
C PHE A 26 4.91 -2.68 -2.96
N GLY A 27 3.66 -2.96 -3.34
CA GLY A 27 2.48 -2.23 -2.93
C GLY A 27 2.25 -2.27 -1.43
N ILE A 28 2.33 -3.44 -0.81
CA ILE A 28 2.12 -3.56 0.65
C ILE A 28 3.34 -3.22 1.49
N LEU A 29 4.49 -3.01 0.85
CA LEU A 29 5.74 -2.74 1.53
C LEU A 29 5.65 -1.53 2.48
N PRO A 30 4.99 -0.40 2.14
CA PRO A 30 4.90 0.75 3.05
C PRO A 30 4.20 0.44 4.36
N ASP A 31 3.09 -0.29 4.30
CA ASP A 31 2.34 -0.74 5.48
C ASP A 31 3.17 -1.71 6.33
N VAL A 32 3.83 -2.69 5.68
CA VAL A 32 4.67 -3.68 6.38
C VAL A 32 5.86 -3.00 7.06
N VAL A 33 6.49 -2.02 6.42
CA VAL A 33 7.61 -1.27 7.01
C VAL A 33 7.13 -0.43 8.20
N ALA A 34 5.99 0.24 8.09
CA ALA A 34 5.46 1.08 9.15
C ALA A 34 4.96 0.27 10.36
N PHE A 35 4.13 -0.74 10.11
CA PHE A 35 3.37 -1.43 11.15
C PHE A 35 3.91 -2.82 11.51
N GLY A 36 4.67 -3.47 10.62
CA GLY A 36 5.24 -4.80 10.84
C GLY A 36 6.07 -4.92 12.13
N PRO A 37 7.01 -4.00 12.40
CA PRO A 37 7.80 -4.06 13.64
C PRO A 37 6.94 -3.95 14.91
N MET A 38 5.88 -3.14 14.87
CA MET A 38 4.90 -3.04 15.98
C MET A 38 4.13 -4.35 16.15
N LEU A 39 3.66 -4.96 15.06
CA LEU A 39 2.95 -6.24 15.12
C LEU A 39 3.81 -7.35 15.70
N ILE A 40 5.09 -7.42 15.32
CA ILE A 40 6.05 -8.38 15.87
C ILE A 40 6.25 -8.12 17.37
N LEU A 41 6.46 -6.87 17.77
CA LEU A 41 6.63 -6.50 19.17
C LEU A 41 5.43 -6.92 20.02
N TYR A 42 4.21 -6.61 19.56
CA TYR A 42 2.98 -6.92 20.29
C TYR A 42 2.70 -8.42 20.34
N PHE A 43 3.04 -9.16 19.28
CA PHE A 43 2.95 -10.61 19.31
C PHE A 43 3.78 -11.21 20.47
N PHE A 44 4.98 -10.68 20.73
CA PHE A 44 5.83 -11.17 21.82
C PHE A 44 5.42 -10.68 23.21
N ILE A 45 4.79 -9.51 23.34
CA ILE A 45 4.35 -8.97 24.63
C ILE A 45 3.00 -9.55 25.06
N ASP A 46 2.04 -9.55 24.13
CA ASP A 46 0.61 -9.71 24.42
C ASP A 46 -0.05 -10.87 23.63
N GLY A 47 0.69 -11.52 22.73
CA GLY A 47 0.14 -12.48 21.78
C GLY A 47 -0.66 -11.83 20.66
N VAL A 48 -1.54 -12.61 20.01
CA VAL A 48 -2.36 -12.11 18.90
C VAL A 48 -3.60 -11.39 19.44
N LYS A 49 -3.59 -10.06 19.37
CA LYS A 49 -4.77 -9.21 19.61
C LYS A 49 -5.32 -8.68 18.28
N PHE A 50 -6.62 -8.84 18.07
CA PHE A 50 -7.33 -8.27 16.92
C PHE A 50 -7.98 -6.95 17.31
N GLY A 51 -7.86 -5.94 16.45
CA GLY A 51 -8.48 -4.63 16.64
C GLY A 51 -7.47 -3.49 16.63
N LYS A 52 -7.94 -2.29 16.97
CA LYS A 52 -7.09 -1.10 17.08
C LYS A 52 -6.19 -1.28 18.31
N PRO A 53 -4.87 -1.10 18.18
CA PRO A 53 -3.98 -1.14 19.33
C PRO A 53 -4.25 0.03 20.27
N ASP A 54 -4.18 -0.22 21.57
CA ASP A 54 -4.39 0.81 22.62
C ASP A 54 -3.31 1.89 22.58
N TYR A 55 -2.11 1.51 22.15
CA TYR A 55 -0.94 2.37 22.03
C TYR A 55 -0.27 2.15 20.68
N ILE A 56 0.26 3.21 20.08
CA ILE A 56 1.06 3.16 18.85
C ILE A 56 2.46 3.68 19.21
N PRO A 57 3.52 2.86 19.11
CA PRO A 57 4.87 3.30 19.40
C PRO A 57 5.31 4.45 18.48
N GLY A 58 6.04 5.43 19.03
CA GLY A 58 6.47 6.61 18.28
C GLY A 58 7.31 6.30 17.02
N PHE A 59 8.04 5.18 16.99
CA PHE A 59 8.80 4.76 15.80
C PHE A 59 7.90 4.46 14.60
N VAL A 60 6.64 4.04 14.83
CA VAL A 60 5.68 3.71 13.76
C VAL A 60 5.42 4.95 12.90
N GLN A 61 5.27 6.13 13.52
CA GLN A 61 5.06 7.37 12.78
C GLN A 61 6.28 7.74 11.94
N ALA A 62 7.49 7.54 12.47
CA ALA A 62 8.73 7.80 11.73
C ALA A 62 8.85 6.87 10.51
N LEU A 63 8.59 5.57 10.70
CA LEU A 63 8.58 4.60 9.61
C LEU A 63 7.46 4.88 8.59
N TYR A 64 6.28 5.28 9.07
CA TYR A 64 5.16 5.66 8.23
C TYR A 64 5.51 6.86 7.34
N ASN A 65 6.06 7.94 7.90
CA ASN A 65 6.47 9.12 7.12
C ASN A 65 7.53 8.78 6.06
N LEU A 66 8.48 7.91 6.41
CA LEU A 66 9.51 7.46 5.45
C LEU A 66 8.90 6.59 4.35
N SER A 67 8.04 5.64 4.71
CA SER A 67 7.48 4.67 3.77
C SER A 67 6.33 5.22 2.93
N HIS A 68 5.66 6.28 3.37
CA HIS A 68 4.51 6.90 2.69
C HIS A 68 4.84 8.23 1.99
N SER A 69 6.11 8.43 1.64
CA SER A 69 6.57 9.62 0.93
C SER A 69 6.90 9.34 -0.54
N LEU A 70 6.32 10.14 -1.45
CA LEU A 70 6.68 10.12 -2.87
C LEU A 70 8.12 10.61 -3.08
N VAL A 71 8.61 11.53 -2.25
CA VAL A 71 10.00 12.02 -2.34
C VAL A 71 10.97 10.88 -2.00
N ILE A 72 10.72 10.15 -0.91
CA ILE A 72 11.56 9.00 -0.53
C ILE A 72 11.45 7.89 -1.57
N PHE A 73 10.24 7.55 -2.02
CA PHE A 73 10.02 6.59 -3.10
C PHE A 73 10.80 6.95 -4.37
N LEU A 74 10.70 8.20 -4.83
CA LEU A 74 11.42 8.67 -6.02
C LEU A 74 12.94 8.64 -5.81
N GLY A 75 13.42 9.07 -4.64
CA GLY A 75 14.84 8.99 -4.29
C GLY A 75 15.38 7.55 -4.36
N VAL A 76 14.64 6.59 -3.81
CA VAL A 76 15.04 5.17 -3.83
C VAL A 76 14.97 4.59 -5.25
N ILE A 77 13.89 4.81 -6.00
CA ILE A 77 13.77 4.23 -7.35
C ILE A 77 14.80 4.83 -8.31
N PHE A 78 15.08 6.14 -8.21
CA PHE A 78 16.15 6.77 -8.98
C PHE A 78 17.53 6.30 -8.53
N GLY A 79 17.78 6.17 -7.22
CA GLY A 79 19.02 5.62 -6.70
C GLY A 79 19.30 4.21 -7.24
N ILE A 80 18.31 3.31 -7.17
CA ILE A 80 18.41 1.97 -7.75
C ILE A 80 18.68 2.04 -9.25
N TYR A 81 17.97 2.89 -9.99
CA TYR A 81 18.20 3.06 -11.43
C TYR A 81 19.60 3.57 -11.73
N PHE A 82 20.12 4.56 -11.02
CA PHE A 82 21.45 5.12 -11.27
C PHE A 82 22.57 4.14 -10.94
N LEU A 83 22.41 3.30 -9.90
CA LEU A 83 23.37 2.28 -9.51
C LEU A 83 23.35 1.05 -10.41
N THR A 84 22.16 0.59 -10.83
CA THR A 84 22.00 -0.67 -11.58
C THR A 84 21.83 -0.47 -13.09
N LYS A 85 21.54 0.75 -13.53
CA LYS A 85 21.09 1.12 -14.88
C LYS A 85 19.86 0.36 -15.36
N LYS A 86 19.07 -0.22 -14.44
CA LYS A 86 17.87 -1.02 -14.73
C LYS A 86 16.65 -0.43 -14.06
N PHE A 87 15.56 -0.35 -14.82
CA PHE A 87 14.26 0.04 -14.28
C PHE A 87 13.46 -1.19 -13.85
N TYR A 88 13.31 -1.36 -12.54
CA TYR A 88 12.51 -2.44 -11.96
C TYR A 88 11.05 -1.99 -11.83
N TRP A 89 10.28 -2.20 -12.89
CA TRP A 89 8.90 -1.71 -12.99
C TRP A 89 8.01 -2.12 -11.81
N TYR A 90 8.25 -3.26 -11.16
CA TYR A 90 7.44 -3.72 -10.02
C TYR A 90 7.59 -2.82 -8.79
N LEU A 91 8.67 -2.03 -8.68
CA LEU A 91 8.84 -1.04 -7.61
C LEU A 91 7.79 0.07 -7.67
N THR A 92 7.16 0.29 -8.83
CA THR A 92 6.05 1.25 -8.97
C THR A 92 4.83 0.89 -8.12
N GLY A 93 4.73 -0.36 -7.63
CA GLY A 93 3.73 -0.75 -6.64
C GLY A 93 3.80 0.13 -5.39
N TRP A 94 5.01 0.47 -4.92
CA TRP A 94 5.19 1.37 -3.78
C TRP A 94 4.62 2.77 -4.09
N GLY A 95 4.95 3.35 -5.25
CA GLY A 95 4.39 4.65 -5.65
C GLY A 95 2.85 4.61 -5.73
N LEU A 96 2.27 3.54 -6.27
CA LEU A 96 0.82 3.36 -6.37
C LEU A 96 0.15 3.23 -5.00
N HIS A 97 0.79 2.58 -4.03
CA HIS A 97 0.34 2.56 -2.64
C HIS A 97 0.13 3.98 -2.12
N ILE A 98 1.17 4.82 -2.22
CA ILE A 98 1.12 6.20 -1.74
C ILE A 98 0.01 6.98 -2.45
N LEU A 99 -0.12 6.82 -3.77
CA LEU A 99 -1.17 7.49 -4.55
C LEU A 99 -2.59 7.07 -4.15
N MET A 100 -2.79 5.80 -3.77
CA MET A 100 -4.08 5.32 -3.26
C MET A 100 -4.36 5.84 -1.84
N ASP A 101 -3.32 6.03 -1.04
CA ASP A 101 -3.43 6.49 0.34
C ASP A 101 -3.74 7.99 0.45
N ILE A 102 -3.20 8.84 -0.42
CA ILE A 102 -3.47 10.29 -0.42
C ILE A 102 -4.97 10.63 -0.31
N PRO A 103 -5.88 10.09 -1.16
CA PRO A 103 -7.31 10.36 -1.05
C PRO A 103 -8.04 9.50 -0.02
N THR A 104 -7.40 8.48 0.58
CA THR A 104 -8.07 7.50 1.47
C THR A 104 -7.66 7.59 2.94
N HIS A 105 -6.77 8.50 3.32
CA HIS A 105 -6.53 8.85 4.73
C HIS A 105 -7.15 10.19 5.09
N ALA A 106 -7.83 10.23 6.23
CA ALA A 106 -8.29 11.48 6.83
C ALA A 106 -7.16 12.09 7.68
N ARG A 107 -7.22 13.40 7.93
CA ARG A 107 -6.17 14.07 8.73
C ARG A 107 -6.04 13.55 10.16
N ASP A 108 -7.10 12.97 10.70
CA ASP A 108 -7.21 12.60 12.11
C ASP A 108 -6.53 11.26 12.44
N PHE A 109 -6.16 10.46 11.44
CA PHE A 109 -5.55 9.15 11.67
C PHE A 109 -4.59 8.78 10.53
N PHE A 110 -3.28 8.82 10.82
CA PHE A 110 -2.19 8.58 9.85
C PHE A 110 -2.32 9.37 8.54
N PRO A 111 -2.29 10.71 8.60
CA PRO A 111 -2.27 11.50 7.37
C PRO A 111 -1.02 11.21 6.54
N THR A 112 -1.20 10.99 5.25
CA THR A 112 -0.11 10.70 4.31
C THR A 112 0.70 11.96 4.01
N HIS A 113 1.85 12.13 4.66
CA HIS A 113 2.81 13.21 4.36
C HIS A 113 3.61 12.90 3.09
N PHE A 114 2.93 12.92 1.93
CA PHE A 114 3.47 12.41 0.67
C PHE A 114 4.67 13.20 0.13
N LEU A 115 4.97 14.40 0.67
CA LEU A 115 6.16 15.20 0.33
C LEU A 115 7.26 15.18 1.41
N TYR A 116 7.12 14.39 2.47
CA TYR A 116 8.14 14.28 3.52
C TYR A 116 9.51 13.86 2.94
N PRO A 117 10.66 14.42 3.36
CA PRO A 117 10.84 15.42 4.40
C PRO A 117 10.84 16.87 3.87
N LEU A 118 10.48 17.08 2.59
CA LEU A 118 10.51 18.43 1.99
C LEU A 118 9.33 19.29 2.45
N SER A 119 8.21 18.67 2.79
CA SER A 119 7.01 19.35 3.29
C SER A 119 6.13 18.41 4.11
N ASP A 120 5.45 18.97 5.10
CA ASP A 120 4.46 18.27 5.91
C ASP A 120 3.04 18.33 5.32
N VAL A 121 2.89 18.71 4.05
CA VAL A 121 1.57 18.79 3.40
C VAL A 121 0.87 17.43 3.40
N THR A 122 -0.43 17.49 3.68
CA THR A 122 -1.33 16.33 3.71
C THR A 122 -2.64 16.69 3.02
N PHE A 123 -3.29 15.68 2.46
CA PHE A 123 -4.64 15.80 1.90
C PHE A 123 -5.65 15.25 2.91
N ASN A 124 -6.80 15.93 3.07
CA ASN A 124 -7.88 15.41 3.90
C ASN A 124 -8.79 14.52 3.06
N GLY A 125 -8.43 13.24 2.97
CA GLY A 125 -9.17 12.23 2.21
C GLY A 125 -10.34 11.61 2.98
N TYR A 126 -10.98 10.64 2.35
CA TYR A 126 -12.03 9.84 2.97
C TYR A 126 -11.40 8.67 3.73
N SER A 127 -11.56 8.63 5.05
CA SER A 127 -10.93 7.59 5.88
C SER A 127 -11.31 6.18 5.41
N TRP A 128 -10.30 5.41 5.02
CA TRP A 128 -10.48 4.03 4.58
C TRP A 128 -11.03 3.12 5.68
N GLY A 129 -10.89 3.51 6.96
CA GLY A 129 -11.42 2.74 8.09
C GLY A 129 -12.95 2.83 8.23
N GLN A 130 -13.62 3.69 7.45
CA GLN A 130 -15.07 3.76 7.43
C GLN A 130 -15.68 2.49 6.84
N LYS A 131 -16.76 2.01 7.47
CA LYS A 131 -17.39 0.72 7.10
C LYS A 131 -17.89 0.72 5.65
N ASP A 132 -18.50 1.81 5.23
CA ASP A 132 -19.01 1.99 3.87
C ASP A 132 -17.89 1.98 2.82
N PHE A 133 -16.76 2.67 3.08
CA PHE A 133 -15.58 2.60 2.23
C PHE A 133 -15.09 1.16 2.07
N MET A 134 -14.92 0.44 3.20
CA MET A 134 -14.43 -0.94 3.18
C MET A 134 -15.37 -1.86 2.40
N VAL A 135 -16.68 -1.75 2.60
CA VAL A 135 -17.67 -2.54 1.86
C VAL A 135 -17.56 -2.26 0.36
N VAL A 136 -17.54 -0.99 -0.05
CA VAL A 136 -17.43 -0.61 -1.46
C VAL A 136 -16.10 -1.09 -2.06
N ASN A 137 -14.98 -0.88 -1.37
CA ASN A 137 -13.65 -1.30 -1.78
C ASN A 137 -13.59 -2.81 -2.08
N TRP A 138 -14.09 -3.63 -1.15
CA TRP A 138 -14.08 -5.09 -1.29
C TRP A 138 -15.05 -5.59 -2.36
N LEU A 139 -16.22 -4.97 -2.53
CA LEU A 139 -17.14 -5.29 -3.62
C LEU A 139 -16.52 -4.98 -4.99
N LEU A 140 -15.88 -3.82 -5.13
CA LEU A 140 -15.20 -3.44 -6.37
C LEU A 140 -14.04 -4.38 -6.69
N LEU A 141 -13.23 -4.77 -5.70
CA LEU A 141 -12.18 -5.78 -5.87
C LEU A 141 -12.76 -7.12 -6.34
N ALA A 142 -13.86 -7.59 -5.72
CA ALA A 142 -14.50 -8.84 -6.11
C ALA A 142 -14.98 -8.80 -7.58
N VAL A 143 -15.60 -7.69 -8.00
CA VAL A 143 -16.03 -7.48 -9.40
C VAL A 143 -14.83 -7.49 -10.35
N VAL A 144 -13.77 -6.75 -10.02
CA VAL A 144 -12.55 -6.68 -10.85
C VAL A 144 -11.94 -8.06 -11.02
N TYR A 145 -11.76 -8.82 -9.94
CA TYR A 145 -11.18 -10.16 -10.01
C TYR A 145 -12.09 -11.14 -10.77
N LEU A 146 -13.41 -11.05 -10.62
CA LEU A 146 -14.34 -11.84 -11.43
C LEU A 146 -14.18 -11.53 -12.92
N MET A 147 -14.10 -10.25 -13.30
CA MET A 147 -13.86 -9.84 -14.69
C MET A 147 -12.52 -10.34 -15.22
N LEU A 148 -11.46 -10.30 -14.40
CA LEU A 148 -10.14 -10.82 -14.78
C LEU A 148 -10.17 -12.33 -15.00
N LEU A 149 -10.84 -13.09 -14.13
CA LEU A 149 -11.02 -14.54 -14.27
C LEU A 149 -11.74 -14.89 -15.57
N ILE A 150 -12.83 -14.19 -15.89
CA ILE A 150 -13.58 -14.37 -17.15
C ILE A 150 -12.68 -14.07 -18.35
N ARG A 151 -11.90 -12.99 -18.31
CA ARG A 151 -10.97 -12.62 -19.40
C ARG A 151 -9.87 -13.65 -19.62
N VAL A 152 -9.28 -14.18 -18.56
CA VAL A 152 -8.23 -15.20 -18.64
C VAL A 152 -8.80 -16.50 -19.21
N ARG A 153 -10.00 -16.91 -18.79
CA ARG A 153 -10.68 -18.10 -19.34
C ARG A 153 -10.96 -17.96 -20.84
N ARG A 154 -11.50 -16.83 -21.28
CA ARG A 154 -11.77 -16.56 -22.71
C ARG A 154 -10.53 -16.61 -23.60
N LYS A 155 -9.36 -16.26 -23.08
CA LYS A 155 -8.08 -16.36 -23.81
C LYS A 155 -7.54 -17.79 -23.92
N LYS A 156 -7.96 -18.72 -23.07
CA LYS A 156 -7.52 -20.12 -23.14
C LYS A 156 -8.36 -20.97 -24.10
N ILE A 157 -9.55 -20.48 -24.46
CA ILE A 157 -10.51 -21.17 -25.34
C ILE A 157 -10.32 -20.77 -26.82
N LYS A 158 -9.62 -19.66 -27.08
CA LYS A 158 -9.18 -19.26 -28.42
C LYS A 158 -7.74 -19.69 -28.63
#